data_AF-A0A8T3PDJ2-F1
#
_entry.id   AF-A0A8T3PDJ2-F1
#
_cell.length_a   1.000
_cell.length_b   1.000
_cell.length_c   1.000
_cell.angle_alpha   90.00
_cell.angle_beta   90.00
_cell.angle_gamma   90.00
#
_symmetry.space_group_name_H-M   'P 1'
#
loop_
_entity.id
_entity.type
_entity.pdbx_description
1 polymer ?
#
loop_
_entity_poly.entity_id
_entity_poly.type
_entity_poly.pdbx_seq_one_letter_code
_entity_poly.pdbx_strand_id
1 'polypeptide(L)'
;MTAATAAALPLPRVDAAPVLVPMPVPVDQAPAPQPALVALADAHLRRCTFRRLSVVTPVSGPRRKLPMYAVECLYAGMDAPLALGDLSDAHTICGACTYPGIFRADED
;
A
#
# COMPACT_ATOMS: atom_id res chain seq x y z
N MET A 1 67.58 -27.54 19.55
CA MET A 1 67.09 -26.23 19.07
C MET A 1 65.96 -26.49 18.09
N THR A 2 64.72 -26.54 18.58
CA THR A 2 63.52 -26.87 17.80
C THR A 2 62.66 -25.61 17.72
N ALA A 3 62.56 -25.03 16.52
CA ALA A 3 61.76 -23.85 16.26
C ALA A 3 60.29 -24.23 16.05
N ALA A 4 59.40 -23.65 16.85
CA ALA A 4 57.95 -23.78 16.70
C ALA A 4 57.47 -22.88 15.54
N THR A 5 56.81 -23.47 14.55
CA THR A 5 56.19 -22.75 13.43
C THR A 5 54.82 -22.24 13.87
N ALA A 6 54.67 -20.91 13.98
CA ALA A 6 53.40 -20.27 14.28
C ALA A 6 52.47 -20.36 13.06
N ALA A 7 51.26 -20.87 13.29
CA ALA A 7 50.17 -20.91 12.33
C ALA A 7 49.65 -19.48 12.04
N ALA A 8 49.72 -19.06 10.78
CA ALA A 8 49.07 -17.84 10.31
C ALA A 8 47.69 -18.21 9.73
N LEU A 9 46.62 -17.82 10.43
CA LEU A 9 45.26 -17.89 9.88
C LEU A 9 45.07 -16.76 8.85
N PRO A 10 44.48 -17.04 7.67
CA PRO A 10 44.16 -15.99 6.70
C PRO A 10 42.96 -15.15 7.18
N LEU A 11 43.12 -13.82 7.16
CA LEU A 11 42.02 -12.88 7.42
C LEU A 11 41.01 -12.89 6.25
N PRO A 12 39.70 -12.74 6.53
CA PRO A 12 38.69 -12.65 5.47
C PRO A 12 38.81 -11.33 4.71
N ARG A 13 38.78 -11.40 3.38
CA ARG A 13 38.66 -10.22 2.51
C ARG A 13 37.22 -9.70 2.60
N VAL A 14 37.05 -8.46 3.04
CA VAL A 14 35.77 -7.76 2.99
C VAL A 14 35.59 -7.25 1.56
N ASP A 15 34.73 -7.90 0.80
CA ASP A 15 34.33 -7.44 -0.54
C ASP A 15 33.49 -6.17 -0.38
N ALA A 16 33.99 -5.05 -0.91
CA ALA A 16 33.33 -3.76 -0.84
C ALA A 16 32.15 -3.74 -1.83
N ALA A 17 30.95 -4.10 -1.34
CA ALA A 17 29.73 -3.89 -2.11
C ALA A 17 29.56 -2.38 -2.39
N PRO A 18 29.29 -1.97 -3.64
CA PRO A 18 29.11 -0.56 -3.97
C PRO A 18 27.86 -0.03 -3.27
N VAL A 19 28.03 1.04 -2.50
CA VAL A 19 26.94 1.75 -1.85
C VAL A 19 26.20 2.56 -2.92
N LEU A 20 24.97 2.16 -3.24
CA LEU A 20 24.06 2.94 -4.07
C LEU A 20 23.48 4.09 -3.23
N VAL A 21 23.81 5.32 -3.60
CA VAL A 21 23.24 6.52 -2.99
C VAL A 21 22.08 7.01 -3.88
N PRO A 22 20.84 7.12 -3.36
CA PRO A 22 19.75 7.71 -4.13
C PRO A 22 19.98 9.22 -4.27
N MET A 23 20.06 9.71 -5.51
CA MET A 23 20.08 11.14 -5.81
C MET A 23 18.66 11.73 -5.69
N PRO A 24 18.49 12.91 -5.07
CA PRO A 24 17.19 13.56 -5.00
C PRO A 24 16.78 14.07 -6.39
N VAL A 25 15.57 13.70 -6.83
CA VAL A 25 14.99 14.19 -8.07
C VAL A 25 14.39 15.58 -7.81
N PRO A 26 14.76 16.63 -8.57
CA PRO A 26 14.17 17.95 -8.42
C PRO A 26 12.66 17.91 -8.73
N VAL A 27 11.85 18.38 -7.77
CA VAL A 27 10.36 18.30 -7.78
C VAL A 27 9.74 19.03 -8.97
N ASP A 28 10.47 19.98 -9.56
CA ASP A 28 10.02 20.83 -10.66
C ASP A 28 9.88 20.11 -12.02
N GLN A 29 10.42 18.88 -12.15
CA GLN A 29 10.33 18.07 -13.38
C GLN A 29 9.17 17.06 -13.39
N ALA A 30 8.25 17.12 -12.43
CA ALA A 30 7.04 16.28 -12.50
C ALA A 30 6.27 16.62 -13.78
N PRO A 31 6.01 15.63 -14.68
CA PRO A 31 5.16 15.85 -15.84
C PRO A 31 3.85 16.46 -15.37
N ALA A 32 3.38 17.50 -16.06
CA ALA A 32 2.05 18.08 -15.79
C ALA A 32 1.04 16.92 -15.70
N PRO A 33 0.23 16.86 -14.62
CA PRO A 33 -0.61 15.71 -14.38
C PRO A 33 -1.51 15.52 -15.58
N GLN A 34 -1.42 14.34 -16.21
CA GLN A 34 -2.17 14.07 -17.42
C GLN A 34 -3.66 14.19 -17.06
N PRO A 35 -4.50 14.85 -17.87
CA PRO A 35 -5.90 15.10 -17.50
C PRO A 35 -6.67 13.80 -17.21
N ALA A 36 -6.29 12.69 -17.84
CA ALA A 36 -6.83 11.36 -17.53
C ALA A 36 -6.45 10.85 -16.13
N LEU A 37 -5.24 11.15 -15.65
CA LEU A 37 -4.80 10.85 -14.28
C LEU A 37 -5.44 11.80 -13.26
N VAL A 38 -5.70 13.05 -13.63
CA VAL A 38 -6.44 14.02 -12.78
C VAL A 38 -7.89 13.57 -12.61
N ALA A 39 -8.56 13.17 -13.69
CA ALA A 39 -9.92 12.63 -13.61
C ALA A 39 -9.98 11.30 -12.82
N LEU A 40 -8.91 10.50 -12.85
CA LEU A 40 -8.79 9.32 -11.99
C LEU A 40 -8.59 9.69 -10.51
N ALA A 41 -7.86 10.78 -10.24
CA ALA A 41 -7.67 11.29 -8.88
C ALA A 41 -8.98 11.85 -8.30
N ASP A 42 -9.84 12.46 -9.12
CA ASP A 42 -11.21 12.83 -8.75
C ASP A 42 -12.13 11.61 -8.49
N ALA A 43 -11.74 10.42 -8.98
CA ALA A 43 -12.42 9.16 -8.70
C ALA A 43 -11.87 8.44 -7.46
N HIS A 44 -10.97 9.06 -6.69
CA HIS A 44 -10.50 8.47 -5.44
C HIS A 44 -11.57 8.57 -4.36
N LEU A 45 -11.97 7.40 -3.86
CA LEU A 45 -12.88 7.31 -2.72
C LEU A 45 -12.27 8.01 -1.50
N ARG A 46 -12.95 9.05 -0.99
CA ARG A 46 -12.58 9.69 0.28
C ARG A 46 -12.37 8.62 1.36
N ARG A 47 -11.34 8.79 2.20
CA ARG A 47 -11.01 7.82 3.26
C ARG A 47 -12.03 7.91 4.39
N CYS A 48 -12.97 6.99 4.38
CA CYS A 48 -13.95 6.76 5.43
C CYS A 48 -13.30 6.07 6.64
N THR A 49 -13.52 6.59 7.86
CA THR A 49 -13.04 6.01 9.13
C THR A 49 -13.73 4.70 9.49
N PHE A 50 -14.94 4.48 8.99
CA PHE A 50 -15.73 3.26 9.23
C PHE A 50 -15.54 2.19 8.15
N ARG A 51 -14.76 2.43 7.09
CA ARG A 51 -14.56 1.47 6.00
C ARG A 51 -13.45 0.48 6.35
N ARG A 52 -13.78 -0.82 6.40
CA ARG A 52 -12.80 -1.90 6.53
C ARG A 52 -12.59 -2.59 5.18
N LEU A 53 -11.33 -2.85 4.85
CA LEU A 53 -10.92 -3.63 3.68
C LEU A 53 -10.36 -4.96 4.16
N SER A 54 -10.86 -6.07 3.64
CA SER A 54 -10.32 -7.41 3.86
C SER A 54 -9.92 -8.03 2.52
N VAL A 55 -8.76 -8.67 2.47
CA VAL A 55 -8.29 -9.36 1.27
C VAL A 55 -9.06 -10.68 1.17
N VAL A 56 -9.73 -10.89 0.05
CA VAL A 56 -10.37 -12.16 -0.30
C VAL A 56 -9.55 -12.85 -1.37
N THR A 57 -8.95 -13.98 -1.00
CA THR A 57 -8.20 -14.81 -1.94
C THR A 57 -9.19 -15.52 -2.86
N PRO A 58 -9.16 -15.30 -4.19
CA PRO A 58 -10.06 -16.02 -5.08
C PRO A 58 -9.71 -17.52 -5.06
N VAL A 59 -10.70 -18.34 -4.74
CA VAL A 59 -10.58 -19.80 -4.79
C VAL A 59 -10.48 -20.20 -6.26
N SER A 60 -9.28 -20.68 -6.64
CA SER A 60 -8.94 -21.45 -7.84
C SER A 60 -8.50 -20.71 -9.12
N GLY A 61 -7.32 -21.14 -9.58
CA GLY A 61 -6.76 -20.94 -10.93
C GLY A 61 -5.23 -20.81 -10.93
N PRO A 62 -4.48 -21.51 -11.81
CA PRO A 62 -3.00 -21.50 -11.86
C PRO A 62 -2.37 -20.17 -12.30
N ARG A 63 -3.16 -19.10 -12.46
CA ARG A 63 -2.67 -17.75 -12.74
C ARG A 63 -2.81 -16.92 -11.48
N ARG A 64 -1.74 -16.25 -11.08
CA ARG A 64 -1.73 -15.24 -10.00
C ARG A 64 -2.82 -14.20 -10.31
N LYS A 65 -4.01 -14.38 -9.74
CA LYS A 65 -5.07 -13.37 -9.78
C LYS A 65 -4.65 -12.24 -8.83
N LEU A 66 -4.90 -11.01 -9.23
CA LEU A 66 -4.76 -9.86 -8.33
C LEU A 66 -5.61 -10.11 -7.07
N PRO A 67 -5.18 -9.63 -5.89
CA PRO A 67 -5.98 -9.74 -4.68
C PRO A 67 -7.32 -9.03 -4.90
N MET A 68 -8.40 -9.74 -4.61
CA MET A 68 -9.73 -9.13 -4.53
C MET A 68 -9.90 -8.58 -3.11
N TYR A 69 -10.64 -7.48 -2.98
CA TYR A 69 -10.91 -6.85 -1.69
C TYR A 69 -12.40 -6.87 -1.44
N ALA A 70 -12.78 -7.34 -0.26
CA ALA A 70 -14.12 -7.16 0.27
C ALA A 70 -14.12 -5.91 1.16
N VAL A 71 -15.21 -5.15 1.07
CA VAL A 71 -15.40 -3.89 1.78
C VAL A 71 -16.56 -4.04 2.77
N GLU A 72 -16.33 -3.63 4.00
CA GLU A 72 -17.35 -3.59 5.05
C GLU A 72 -17.47 -2.18 5.62
N CYS A 73 -18.70 -1.76 5.92
CA CYS A 73 -19.00 -0.54 6.65
C CYS A 73 -19.21 -0.86 8.13
N LEU A 74 -18.46 -0.20 9.01
CA LEU A 74 -18.51 -0.30 10.46
C LEU A 74 -19.25 0.88 11.09
N TYR A 75 -20.15 1.51 10.35
CA TYR A 75 -20.84 2.70 10.80
C TYR A 75 -21.53 2.45 12.16
N ALA A 76 -21.26 3.36 13.10
CA ALA A 76 -21.61 3.20 14.50
C ALA A 76 -23.13 3.12 14.68
N GLY A 77 -23.61 1.98 15.18
CA GLY A 77 -25.04 1.70 15.38
C GLY A 77 -25.53 0.41 14.74
N MET A 78 -24.68 -0.30 13.98
CA MET A 78 -24.96 -1.66 13.54
C MET A 78 -24.35 -2.67 14.51
N ASP A 79 -25.13 -3.67 14.91
CA ASP A 79 -24.65 -4.79 15.74
C ASP A 79 -23.59 -5.64 15.02
N ALA A 80 -23.50 -5.52 13.68
CA ALA A 80 -22.51 -6.18 12.84
C ALA A 80 -22.05 -5.29 11.67
N PRO A 81 -20.85 -5.54 11.11
CA PRO A 81 -20.41 -4.88 9.88
C PRO A 81 -21.38 -5.10 8.71
N LEU A 82 -21.66 -4.05 7.95
CA LEU A 82 -22.44 -4.15 6.71
C LEU A 82 -21.51 -4.45 5.54
N ALA A 83 -21.67 -5.61 4.92
CA ALA A 83 -20.93 -5.97 3.72
C ALA A 83 -21.39 -5.09 2.54
N LEU A 84 -20.46 -4.33 1.95
CA LEU A 84 -20.72 -3.48 0.78
C LEU A 84 -20.36 -4.17 -0.53
N GLY A 85 -19.68 -5.31 -0.50
CA GLY A 85 -19.22 -6.02 -1.69
C GLY A 85 -17.74 -5.75 -1.97
N ASP A 86 -17.39 -5.54 -3.23
CA ASP A 86 -16.02 -5.22 -3.62
C ASP A 86 -15.74 -3.69 -3.62
N LEU A 87 -14.54 -3.29 -4.05
CA LEU A 87 -14.14 -1.89 -4.13
C LEU A 87 -15.01 -1.06 -5.08
N SER A 88 -15.48 -1.65 -6.17
CA SER A 88 -16.31 -0.98 -7.18
C SER A 88 -17.72 -0.82 -6.66
N ASP A 89 -18.30 -1.87 -6.06
CA ASP A 89 -19.63 -1.83 -5.45
C ASP A 89 -19.68 -0.81 -4.30
N ALA A 90 -18.64 -0.82 -3.45
CA ALA A 90 -18.54 0.12 -2.34
C ALA A 90 -18.32 1.56 -2.79
N HIS A 91 -17.82 1.81 -4.01
CA HIS A 91 -17.58 3.16 -4.52
C HIS A 91 -18.84 3.99 -4.50
N THR A 92 -19.89 3.51 -5.17
CA THR A 92 -21.15 4.24 -5.29
C THR A 92 -21.76 4.57 -3.92
N ILE A 93 -21.70 3.63 -2.99
CA ILE A 93 -22.26 3.79 -1.63
C ILE A 93 -21.42 4.77 -0.81
N CYS A 94 -20.08 4.62 -0.83
CA CYS A 94 -19.18 5.47 -0.05
C CYS A 94 -19.12 6.90 -0.59
N GLY A 95 -19.20 7.07 -1.92
CA GLY A 95 -19.19 8.38 -2.58
C GLY A 95 -20.46 9.20 -2.33
N ALA A 96 -21.60 8.53 -2.11
CA ALA A 96 -22.87 9.18 -1.80
C ALA A 96 -23.08 9.43 -0.29
N CYS A 97 -22.17 8.99 0.58
CA CYS A 97 -22.35 9.05 2.02
C CYS A 97 -22.14 10.49 2.55
N THR A 98 -23.12 11.01 3.31
CA THR A 98 -23.13 12.40 3.81
C THR A 98 -22.97 12.52 5.33
N TYR A 99 -22.63 11.44 6.04
CA TYR A 99 -22.57 11.49 7.49
C TYR A 99 -21.37 12.33 7.98
N PRO A 100 -21.57 13.21 8.98
CA PRO A 100 -20.52 14.09 9.48
C PRO A 100 -19.42 13.30 10.23
N GLY A 101 -18.15 13.64 10.00
CA GLY A 101 -17.02 12.99 10.70
C GLY A 101 -16.62 11.61 10.16
N ILE A 102 -17.19 11.16 9.03
CA ILE A 102 -16.74 9.95 8.33
C ILE A 102 -15.36 10.14 7.70
N PHE A 103 -15.08 11.33 7.18
CA PHE A 103 -13.83 11.60 6.49
C PHE A 103 -12.74 11.93 7.49
N ARG A 104 -11.55 11.33 7.30
CA ARG A 104 -10.39 11.71 8.11
C ARG A 104 -10.07 13.19 7.88
N ALA A 105 -9.94 13.94 8.97
CA ALA A 105 -9.70 15.38 8.93
C ALA A 105 -8.34 15.76 8.33
N ASP A 106 -7.37 14.85 8.30
CA ASP A 106 -6.03 15.07 7.73
C ASP A 106 -5.98 15.17 6.19
N GLU A 107 -7.10 15.01 5.48
CA GLU A 107 -7.14 14.99 4.00
C GLU A 107 -8.22 15.90 3.37
N ASP A 108 -8.66 16.97 4.06
CA ASP A 108 -9.50 18.05 3.48
C ASP A 108 -8.66 19.24 2.97
#